data_AF-I0H2X1-F1
#
_entry.id   AF-I0H2X1-F1
#
_cell.length_a   1.000
_cell.length_b   1.000
_cell.length_c   1.000
_cell.angle_alpha   90.00
_cell.angle_beta   90.00
_cell.angle_gamma   90.00
#
_symmetry.space_group_name_H-M   'P 1'
#
loop_
_entity.id
_entity.type
_entity.pdbx_description
1 polymer ?
#
loop_
_entity_poly.entity_id
_entity_poly.type
_entity_poly.pdbx_seq_one_letter_code
_entity_poly.pdbx_strand_id
1 'polypeptide(L)'
;MSDDLTPAQIEAKLRRLVNDLTLAQSSLRAARDAEVDAKHAFESARRKALLSDDCPKVTRGGYTTAERDAWVAEQAAVLERTFDLAEANRKAAEDYLRTLRDQSMIVMALGKSVQSAFSLAGVS
;
A
#
# COMPACT_ATOMS: atom_id res chain seq x y z
N MET A 1 -32.10 -2.97 -25.74
CA MET A 1 -31.65 -1.58 -25.51
C MET A 1 -30.13 -1.63 -25.61
N SER A 2 -29.52 -0.87 -26.52
CA SER A 2 -28.06 -0.92 -26.69
C SER A 2 -27.41 -0.37 -25.42
N ASP A 3 -26.58 -1.17 -24.77
CA ASP A 3 -25.83 -0.81 -23.55
C ASP A 3 -24.61 0.07 -23.89
N ASP A 4 -24.74 0.90 -24.92
CA ASP A 4 -23.64 1.68 -25.46
C ASP A 4 -23.36 2.89 -24.57
N LEU A 5 -22.10 3.01 -24.15
CA LEU A 5 -21.63 4.15 -23.37
C LEU A 5 -21.66 5.41 -24.24
N THR A 6 -22.30 6.46 -23.71
CA THR A 6 -22.29 7.80 -24.31
C THR A 6 -21.02 8.57 -23.94
N PRO A 7 -20.60 9.57 -24.73
CA PRO A 7 -19.47 10.44 -24.39
C PRO A 7 -19.58 11.06 -22.99
N ALA A 8 -20.78 11.53 -22.61
CA ALA A 8 -21.03 12.11 -21.29
C ALA A 8 -20.83 11.10 -20.15
N GLN A 9 -21.22 9.83 -20.35
CA GLN A 9 -20.98 8.76 -19.36
C GLN A 9 -19.50 8.41 -19.24
N ILE A 10 -18.74 8.44 -20.35
CA ILE A 10 -17.28 8.26 -20.33
C ILE A 10 -16.62 9.40 -19.57
N GLU A 11 -17.01 10.66 -19.84
CA GLU A 11 -16.47 11.82 -19.14
C GLU A 11 -16.73 11.75 -17.63
N ALA A 12 -17.95 11.39 -17.22
CA ALA A 12 -18.28 11.21 -15.81
C ALA A 12 -17.42 10.13 -15.14
N LYS A 13 -17.14 9.01 -15.83
CA LYS A 13 -16.25 7.96 -15.34
C LYS A 13 -14.79 8.44 -15.24
N LEU A 14 -14.30 9.20 -16.22
CA LEU A 14 -12.95 9.77 -16.20
C LEU A 14 -12.77 10.75 -15.03
N ARG A 15 -13.74 11.64 -14.81
CA ARG A 15 -13.70 12.59 -13.67
C ARG A 15 -13.68 11.85 -12.33
N ARG A 16 -14.45 10.77 -12.18
CA ARG A 16 -14.41 9.91 -10.98
C ARG A 16 -13.03 9.27 -10.80
N LEU A 17 -12.47 8.70 -11.87
CA LEU A 17 -11.14 8.07 -11.82
C LEU A 17 -10.03 9.07 -11.45
N VAL A 18 -10.12 10.33 -11.89
CA VAL A 18 -9.16 11.36 -11.49
C VAL A 18 -9.20 11.58 -9.97
N ASN A 19 -10.39 11.72 -9.39
CA ASN A 19 -10.55 11.88 -7.94
C ASN A 19 -10.03 10.64 -7.19
N ASP A 20 -10.39 9.44 -7.65
CA ASP A 20 -9.97 8.18 -7.03
C ASP A 20 -8.44 8.02 -7.09
N LEU A 21 -7.80 8.40 -8.20
CA LEU A 21 -6.35 8.39 -8.34
C LEU A 21 -5.67 9.35 -7.35
N THR A 22 -6.19 10.56 -7.16
CA THR A 22 -5.67 11.52 -6.17
C THR A 22 -5.80 10.97 -4.76
N LEU A 23 -6.94 10.37 -4.41
CA LEU A 23 -7.15 9.75 -3.11
C LEU A 23 -6.21 8.56 -2.90
N ALA A 24 -6.05 7.68 -3.90
CA ALA A 24 -5.15 6.54 -3.82
C ALA A 24 -3.68 6.94 -3.67
N GLN A 25 -3.25 8.02 -4.35
CA GLN A 25 -1.90 8.58 -4.17
C GLN A 25 -1.68 9.11 -2.76
N SER A 26 -2.66 9.83 -2.20
CA SER A 26 -2.63 10.30 -0.82
C SER A 26 -2.55 9.14 0.17
N SER A 27 -3.39 8.11 -0.01
CA SER A 27 -3.39 6.92 0.83
C SER A 27 -2.08 6.14 0.75
N LEU A 28 -1.49 5.99 -0.43
CA LEU A 28 -0.19 5.33 -0.58
C LEU A 28 0.92 6.12 0.12
N ARG A 29 0.90 7.46 0.06
CA ARG A 29 1.85 8.28 0.80
C ARG A 29 1.70 8.07 2.31
N ALA A 30 0.48 8.17 2.83
CA ALA A 30 0.23 7.96 4.26
C ALA A 30 0.64 6.55 4.72
N ALA A 31 0.39 5.51 3.91
CA ALA A 31 0.80 4.15 4.21
C ALA A 31 2.33 3.97 4.21
N ARG A 32 3.06 4.65 3.31
CA ARG A 32 4.53 4.67 3.31
C ARG A 32 5.09 5.32 4.57
N ASP A 33 4.55 6.48 4.94
CA ASP A 33 4.99 7.19 6.15
C ASP A 33 4.75 6.31 7.39
N ALA A 34 3.56 5.68 7.50
CA ALA A 34 3.23 4.76 8.59
C ALA A 34 4.13 3.51 8.64
N GLU A 35 4.49 2.92 7.50
CA GLU A 35 5.44 1.80 7.44
C GLU A 35 6.82 2.21 7.96
N VAL A 36 7.32 3.37 7.53
CA VAL A 36 8.62 3.89 7.97
C VAL A 36 8.63 4.14 9.47
N ASP A 37 7.58 4.77 10.00
CA ASP A 37 7.45 5.02 11.43
C ASP A 37 7.40 3.71 12.24
N ALA A 38 6.60 2.74 11.80
CA ALA A 38 6.51 1.43 12.44
C ALA A 38 7.85 0.68 12.41
N LYS A 39 8.58 0.74 11.29
CA LYS A 39 9.91 0.16 11.16
C LYS A 39 10.89 0.78 12.14
N HIS A 40 10.93 2.11 12.22
CA HIS A 40 11.80 2.81 13.16
C HIS A 40 11.47 2.48 14.62
N ALA A 41 10.18 2.37 14.97
CA ALA A 41 9.75 1.96 16.29
C ALA A 41 10.21 0.53 16.63
N PHE A 42 9.98 -0.42 15.72
CA PHE A 42 10.41 -1.82 15.87
C PHE A 42 11.93 -1.93 16.03
N GLU A 43 12.71 -1.34 15.13
CA GLU A 43 14.18 -1.38 15.19
C GLU A 43 14.71 -0.71 16.47
N SER A 44 14.09 0.40 16.89
CA SER A 44 14.44 1.09 18.13
C SER A 44 14.18 0.22 19.36
N ALA A 45 13.02 -0.46 19.43
CA ALA A 45 12.71 -1.39 20.51
C ALA A 45 13.66 -2.58 20.55
N ARG A 46 13.98 -3.16 19.38
CA ARG A 46 14.94 -4.26 19.27
C ARG A 46 16.34 -3.85 19.76
N ARG A 47 16.80 -2.65 19.38
CA ARG A 47 18.07 -2.08 19.89
C ARG A 47 18.03 -1.87 21.40
N LYS A 48 16.94 -1.31 21.93
CA LYS A 48 16.76 -1.10 23.38
C LYS A 48 16.78 -2.42 24.15
N ALA A 49 16.09 -3.44 23.66
CA ALA A 49 16.09 -4.77 24.28
C ALA A 49 17.51 -5.35 24.31
N LEU A 50 18.23 -5.30 23.19
CA LEU A 50 19.60 -5.83 23.12
C LEU A 50 20.56 -5.16 24.10
N LEU A 51 20.38 -3.87 24.35
CA LEU A 51 21.20 -3.05 25.25
C LEU A 51 20.66 -2.99 26.69
N SER A 52 19.54 -3.66 26.98
CA SER A 52 18.97 -3.70 28.32
C SER A 52 19.86 -4.50 29.27
N ASP A 53 19.90 -4.09 30.55
CA ASP A 53 20.57 -4.86 31.59
C ASP A 53 19.91 -6.24 31.83
N ASP A 54 18.61 -6.34 31.52
CA ASP A 54 17.82 -7.58 31.59
C ASP A 54 18.10 -8.54 30.42
N CYS A 55 18.85 -8.10 29.41
CA CYS A 55 19.16 -8.90 28.23
C CYS A 55 20.05 -10.11 28.62
N PRO A 56 19.67 -11.35 28.25
CA PRO A 56 20.47 -12.54 28.54
C PRO A 56 21.92 -12.40 28.04
N LYS A 57 22.87 -12.48 28.98
CA LYS A 57 24.30 -12.37 28.67
C LYS A 57 24.83 -13.73 28.23
N VAL A 58 25.23 -13.80 26.97
CA VAL A 58 25.77 -15.03 26.37
C VAL A 58 27.10 -15.37 27.03
N THR A 59 27.17 -16.55 27.66
CA THR A 59 28.38 -17.05 28.33
C THR A 59 28.51 -18.55 28.12
N ARG A 60 29.75 -19.08 28.22
CA ARG A 60 30.00 -20.51 28.05
C ARG A 60 29.36 -21.31 29.20
N GLY A 61 28.37 -22.15 28.88
CA GLY A 61 27.62 -22.93 29.87
C GLY A 61 26.42 -22.19 30.50
N GLY A 62 26.14 -20.97 30.04
CA GLY A 62 24.94 -20.19 30.40
C GLY A 62 24.02 -20.02 29.19
N TYR A 63 23.42 -18.83 29.06
CA TYR A 63 22.56 -18.51 27.92
C TYR A 63 23.30 -18.60 26.60
N THR A 64 22.65 -19.23 25.63
CA THR A 64 23.07 -19.29 24.24
C THR A 64 22.68 -18.03 23.48
N THR A 65 23.33 -17.79 22.35
CA THR A 65 22.96 -16.71 21.42
C THR A 65 21.50 -16.82 20.98
N ALA A 66 21.01 -18.04 20.73
CA ALA A 66 19.64 -18.28 20.30
C ALA A 66 18.61 -17.87 21.36
N GLU A 67 18.88 -18.16 22.65
CA GLU A 67 17.99 -17.77 23.74
C GLU A 67 17.96 -16.25 23.94
N ARG A 68 19.11 -15.57 23.84
CA ARG A 68 19.13 -14.10 23.85
C ARG A 68 18.34 -13.52 22.69
N ASP A 69 18.54 -14.04 21.48
CA ASP A 69 17.88 -13.51 20.29
C ASP A 69 16.36 -13.75 20.34
N ALA A 70 15.91 -14.90 20.86
CA ALA A 70 14.51 -15.17 21.12
C ALA A 70 13.91 -14.21 22.16
N TRP A 71 14.64 -13.93 23.25
CA TRP A 71 14.22 -12.95 24.25
C TRP A 71 14.08 -11.55 23.64
N VAL A 72 15.06 -11.10 22.84
CA VAL A 72 15.01 -9.81 22.15
C VAL A 72 13.84 -9.72 21.17
N ALA A 73 13.55 -10.82 20.46
CA ALA A 73 12.39 -10.89 19.56
C ALA A 73 11.08 -10.75 20.33
N GLU A 74 10.93 -11.45 21.47
CA GLU A 74 9.74 -11.34 22.32
C GLU A 74 9.51 -9.90 22.81
N GLN A 75 10.57 -9.19 23.21
CA GLN A 75 10.47 -7.78 23.63
C GLN A 75 9.98 -6.84 22.52
N ALA A 76 10.20 -7.19 21.25
CA ALA A 76 9.86 -6.37 20.09
C ALA A 76 8.63 -6.89 19.32
N ALA A 77 8.05 -8.03 19.70
CA ALA A 77 7.06 -8.78 18.90
C ALA A 77 5.82 -7.96 18.53
N VAL A 78 5.31 -7.12 19.45
CA VAL A 78 4.14 -6.26 19.18
C VAL A 78 4.46 -5.21 18.11
N LEU A 79 5.66 -4.63 18.16
CA LEU A 79 6.10 -3.62 17.21
C LEU A 79 6.48 -4.24 15.86
N GLU A 80 7.03 -5.45 15.87
CA GLU A 80 7.25 -6.26 14.66
C GLU A 80 5.93 -6.50 13.93
N ARG A 81 4.91 -7.00 14.65
CA ARG A 81 3.57 -7.20 14.07
C ARG A 81 2.97 -5.89 13.54
N THR A 82 3.20 -4.78 14.23
CA THR A 82 2.72 -3.45 13.79
C THR A 82 3.40 -3.04 12.48
N PHE A 83 4.71 -3.29 12.36
CA PHE A 83 5.46 -3.07 11.12
C PHE A 83 4.96 -3.97 9.99
N ASP A 84 4.75 -5.27 10.23
CA ASP A 84 4.24 -6.20 9.21
C ASP A 84 2.86 -5.78 8.67
N LEU A 85 1.97 -5.33 9.56
CA LEU A 85 0.66 -4.81 9.17
C LEU A 85 0.78 -3.53 8.35
N ALA A 86 1.70 -2.62 8.72
CA ALA A 86 1.95 -1.40 7.97
C ALA A 86 2.50 -1.70 6.57
N GLU A 87 3.42 -2.66 6.45
CA GLU A 87 3.95 -3.11 5.16
C GLU A 87 2.85 -3.71 4.27
N ALA A 88 2.00 -4.58 4.84
CA ALA A 88 0.86 -5.15 4.13
C ALA A 88 -0.11 -4.06 3.63
N ASN A 89 -0.39 -3.06 4.46
CA ASN A 89 -1.24 -1.92 4.09
C ASN A 89 -0.63 -1.08 2.97
N ARG A 90 0.68 -0.82 2.99
CA ARG A 90 1.37 -0.11 1.91
C ARG A 90 1.29 -0.90 0.60
N LYS A 91 1.52 -2.21 0.64
CA LYS A 91 1.41 -3.10 -0.54
C LYS A 91 -0.01 -3.07 -1.12
N ALA A 92 -1.04 -3.15 -0.26
CA ALA A 92 -2.44 -3.05 -0.70
C ALA A 92 -2.75 -1.69 -1.35
N ALA A 93 -2.26 -0.59 -0.78
CA ALA A 93 -2.43 0.75 -1.36
C ALA A 93 -1.72 0.91 -2.72
N GLU A 94 -0.54 0.30 -2.87
CA GLU A 94 0.20 0.28 -4.14
C GLU A 94 -0.54 -0.51 -5.22
N ASP A 95 -1.04 -1.70 -4.88
CA ASP A 95 -1.83 -2.53 -5.79
C ASP A 95 -3.12 -1.82 -6.21
N TYR A 96 -3.82 -1.16 -5.28
CA TYR A 96 -5.01 -0.39 -5.59
C TYR A 96 -4.73 0.77 -6.56
N LEU A 97 -3.63 1.50 -6.35
CA LEU A 97 -3.20 2.56 -7.27
C LEU A 97 -2.88 2.00 -8.67
N ARG A 98 -2.26 0.81 -8.75
CA ARG A 98 -2.01 0.13 -10.03
C ARG A 98 -3.32 -0.22 -10.72
N THR A 99 -4.28 -0.80 -10.00
CA THR A 99 -5.61 -1.12 -10.54
C THR A 99 -6.33 0.11 -11.09
N LEU A 100 -6.30 1.25 -10.39
CA LEU A 100 -6.91 2.49 -10.88
C LEU A 100 -6.23 3.01 -12.16
N ARG A 101 -4.91 2.89 -12.27
CA ARG A 101 -4.17 3.23 -13.50
C ARG A 101 -4.60 2.33 -14.65
N ASP A 102 -4.74 1.03 -14.43
CA ASP A 102 -5.20 0.08 -15.46
C ASP A 102 -6.63 0.40 -15.91
N GLN A 103 -7.53 0.68 -14.95
CA GLN A 103 -8.90 1.13 -15.26
C GLN A 103 -8.92 2.43 -16.06
N SER A 104 -8.03 3.39 -15.75
CA SER A 104 -7.93 4.63 -16.52
C SER A 104 -7.56 4.39 -17.98
N MET A 105 -6.65 3.44 -18.26
CA MET A 105 -6.28 3.07 -19.63
C MET A 105 -7.47 2.47 -20.38
N ILE A 106 -8.24 1.59 -19.73
CA ILE A 106 -9.43 0.97 -20.33
C ILE A 106 -10.49 2.04 -20.65
N VAL A 107 -10.79 2.95 -19.71
CA VAL A 107 -11.80 4.00 -19.94
C VAL A 107 -11.36 4.98 -21.03
N MET A 108 -10.06 5.32 -21.10
CA MET A 108 -9.54 6.13 -22.21
C MET A 108 -9.67 5.42 -23.57
N ALA A 109 -9.42 4.12 -23.63
CA ALA A 109 -9.62 3.33 -24.85
C ALA A 109 -11.09 3.28 -25.28
N LEU A 110 -12.01 3.07 -24.32
CA LEU A 110 -13.45 3.13 -24.56
C LEU A 110 -13.89 4.50 -25.06
N GLY A 111 -13.37 5.58 -24.46
CA GLY A 111 -13.68 6.94 -24.90
C GLY A 111 -13.32 7.21 -26.36
N LYS A 112 -12.14 6.76 -26.81
CA LYS A 112 -11.74 6.85 -28.23
C LYS A 112 -12.68 6.08 -29.15
N SER A 113 -13.09 4.88 -28.74
CA SER A 113 -14.01 4.03 -29.51
C SER A 113 -15.40 4.68 -29.62
N VAL A 114 -15.96 5.16 -28.52
CA VAL A 114 -17.25 5.86 -28.48
C VAL A 114 -17.21 7.13 -29.33
N GLN A 115 -16.16 7.94 -29.22
CA GLN A 115 -16.02 9.16 -30.02
C GLN A 115 -15.97 8.86 -31.53
N SER A 116 -15.28 7.78 -31.91
CA SER A 116 -15.21 7.33 -33.31
C SER A 116 -16.58 6.89 -33.82
N ALA A 117 -17.32 6.12 -33.02
CA ALA A 117 -18.68 5.66 -33.36
C ALA A 117 -19.67 6.82 -33.51
N PHE A 118 -19.65 7.80 -32.59
CA PHE A 118 -20.51 8.99 -32.67
C PHE A 118 -20.16 9.89 -33.87
N SER A 119 -18.87 10.06 -34.18
CA SER A 119 -18.41 10.85 -35.32
C SER A 119 -18.84 10.24 -36.65
N LEU A 120 -18.81 8.91 -36.77
CA LEU A 120 -19.29 8.18 -37.96
C LEU A 120 -20.81 8.19 -38.09
N ALA A 121 -21.54 8.27 -36.98
CA ALA A 121 -23.00 8.34 -36.96
C ALA A 121 -23.57 9.72 -37.36
N GLY A 122 -22.73 10.73 -37.62
CA GLY A 122 -23.16 12.04 -38.13
C GLY A 122 -23.88 12.93 -37.10
N VAL A 123 -23.88 12.54 -35.83
CA VAL A 123 -24.38 13.40 -34.74
C VAL A 123 -23.26 14.41 -34.43
N SER A 124 -23.26 15.51 -35.20
CA SER A 124 -22.38 16.67 -35.00
C SER A 124 -23.05 17.68 -34.08
#